data_AF-A0A0F6W604-F1
#
_entry.id   AF-A0A0F6W604-F1
#
_cell.length_a   1.000
_cell.length_b   1.000
_cell.length_c   1.000
_cell.angle_alpha   90.00
_cell.angle_beta   90.00
_cell.angle_gamma   90.00
#
_symmetry.space_group_name_H-M   'P 1'
#
loop_
_entity.id
_entity.type
_entity.pdbx_description
1 polymer ?
#
loop_
_entity_poly.entity_id
_entity_poly.type
_entity_poly.pdbx_seq_one_letter_code
_entity_poly.pdbx_strand_id
1 'polypeptide(L)'
;MIFALALGACAATSSEMRRAEEAYDQARFDAARTWLVDLEDIAPSMDEPMRARYFYLRGMAEYRLGHRLEALHYLEVAHEIAGENGRGLREEQRDLLARTRAELEPVDPLSHRPPPAAAD
;
A
#
# COMPACT_ATOMS: atom_id res chain seq x y z
N MET A 1 27.03 -12.46 -24.22
CA MET A 1 25.64 -12.47 -24.72
C MET A 1 24.70 -12.40 -23.53
N ILE A 2 24.14 -11.23 -23.22
CA ILE A 2 23.20 -11.03 -22.11
C ILE A 2 21.96 -10.36 -22.72
N PHE A 3 20.97 -11.16 -23.12
CA PHE A 3 19.69 -10.64 -23.62
C PHE A 3 18.55 -11.68 -23.50
N ALA A 4 18.50 -12.43 -22.39
CA ALA A 4 17.47 -13.47 -22.17
C ALA A 4 16.83 -13.47 -20.76
N LEU A 5 17.28 -12.61 -19.84
CA LEU A 5 16.80 -12.63 -18.44
C LEU A 5 15.54 -11.77 -18.18
N ALA A 6 15.22 -10.82 -19.07
CA ALA A 6 14.15 -9.85 -18.81
C ALA A 6 12.73 -10.46 -18.83
N LEU A 7 12.50 -11.50 -19.63
CA LEU A 7 11.16 -12.11 -19.78
C LEU A 7 10.78 -13.02 -18.61
N GLY A 8 11.77 -13.67 -17.97
CA GLY A 8 11.53 -14.55 -16.82
C GLY A 8 11.20 -13.77 -15.54
N ALA A 9 11.81 -12.59 -15.37
CA ALA A 9 11.60 -11.75 -14.19
C ALA A 9 10.15 -11.25 -14.09
N CYS A 10 9.58 -10.69 -15.17
CA CYS A 10 8.20 -10.18 -15.15
C CYS A 10 7.16 -11.27 -14.83
N ALA A 11 7.37 -12.50 -15.33
CA ALA A 11 6.50 -13.63 -15.07
C ALA A 11 6.59 -14.10 -13.60
N ALA A 12 7.79 -14.11 -13.02
CA ALA A 12 8.01 -14.44 -11.62
C ALA A 12 7.36 -13.41 -10.70
N THR A 13 7.64 -12.11 -10.91
CA THR A 13 7.05 -10.99 -10.15
C THR A 13 5.53 -11.03 -10.19
N SER A 14 4.94 -11.22 -11.36
CA SER A 14 3.48 -11.27 -11.51
C SER A 14 2.87 -12.47 -10.77
N SER A 15 3.58 -13.60 -10.75
CA SER A 15 3.16 -14.81 -10.03
C SER A 15 3.22 -14.63 -8.52
N GLU A 16 4.30 -14.05 -8.00
CA GLU A 16 4.48 -13.74 -6.58
C GLU A 16 3.47 -12.71 -6.10
N MET A 17 3.25 -11.66 -6.89
CA MET A 17 2.23 -10.65 -6.62
C MET A 17 0.83 -11.27 -6.52
N ARG A 18 0.49 -12.18 -7.44
CA ARG A 18 -0.79 -12.91 -7.38
C ARG A 18 -0.90 -13.79 -6.12
N ARG A 19 0.18 -14.43 -5.67
CA ARG A 19 0.18 -15.21 -4.42
C ARG A 19 -0.03 -14.32 -3.19
N ALA A 20 0.55 -13.12 -3.18
CA ALA A 20 0.32 -12.14 -2.14
C ALA A 20 -1.15 -11.70 -2.09
N GLU A 21 -1.74 -11.38 -3.25
CA GLU A 21 -3.17 -11.06 -3.39
C GLU A 21 -4.08 -12.18 -2.87
N GLU A 22 -3.86 -13.41 -3.34
CA GLU A 22 -4.64 -14.57 -2.91
C GLU A 22 -4.52 -14.82 -1.40
N ALA A 23 -3.33 -14.64 -0.83
CA ALA A 23 -3.14 -14.77 0.61
C ALA A 23 -3.88 -13.66 1.39
N TYR A 24 -3.83 -12.41 0.89
CA TYR A 24 -4.52 -11.28 1.50
C TYR A 24 -6.05 -11.46 1.45
N ASP A 25 -6.60 -11.85 0.30
CA ASP A 25 -8.03 -12.09 0.10
C ASP A 25 -8.56 -13.22 1.00
N GLN A 26 -7.70 -14.18 1.36
CA GLN A 26 -8.00 -15.26 2.30
C GLN A 26 -7.76 -14.88 3.77
N ALA A 27 -7.52 -13.60 4.07
CA ALA A 27 -7.16 -13.08 5.40
C ALA A 27 -5.90 -13.71 6.02
N ARG A 28 -5.01 -14.28 5.20
CA ARG A 28 -3.71 -14.82 5.63
C ARG A 28 -2.65 -13.71 5.57
N PHE A 29 -2.80 -12.69 6.40
CA PHE A 29 -2.04 -11.44 6.31
C PHE A 29 -0.53 -11.62 6.51
N ASP A 30 -0.11 -12.48 7.44
CA ASP A 30 1.31 -12.83 7.61
C ASP A 30 1.89 -13.48 6.34
N ALA A 31 1.15 -14.40 5.73
CA ALA A 31 1.59 -15.05 4.50
C ALA A 31 1.64 -14.07 3.32
N ALA A 32 0.65 -13.17 3.21
CA ALA A 32 0.68 -12.10 2.22
C ALA A 32 1.91 -11.22 2.42
N ARG A 33 2.22 -10.84 3.67
CA ARG A 33 3.41 -10.08 4.02
C ARG A 33 4.70 -10.80 3.62
N THR A 34 4.82 -12.10 3.87
CA THR A 34 6.00 -12.88 3.43
C THR A 34 6.22 -12.75 1.93
N TRP A 35 5.19 -12.99 1.12
CA TRP A 35 5.30 -12.83 -0.34
C TRP A 35 5.66 -11.41 -0.78
N LEU A 36 5.16 -10.39 -0.06
CA LEU A 36 5.44 -8.99 -0.38
C LEU A 36 6.86 -8.57 0.03
N VAL A 37 7.40 -9.10 1.12
CA VAL A 37 8.80 -8.85 1.51
C VAL A 37 9.76 -9.35 0.44
N ASP A 38 9.51 -10.53 -0.14
CA ASP A 38 10.32 -11.08 -1.23
C ASP A 38 10.31 -10.18 -2.50
N LEU A 39 9.27 -9.36 -2.65
CA LEU A 39 9.11 -8.44 -3.77
C LEU A 39 9.73 -7.05 -3.53
N GLU A 40 10.22 -6.75 -2.32
CA GLU A 40 10.61 -5.39 -1.93
C GLU A 40 11.76 -4.83 -2.78
N ASP A 41 12.80 -5.64 -3.01
CA ASP A 41 13.98 -5.24 -3.81
C ASP A 41 13.65 -5.01 -5.29
N ILE A 42 12.59 -5.65 -5.79
CA ILE A 42 12.18 -5.53 -7.19
C ILE A 42 11.08 -4.50 -7.40
N ALA A 43 10.43 -4.02 -6.34
CA ALA A 43 9.36 -3.02 -6.39
C ALA A 43 9.73 -1.75 -7.19
N PRO A 44 10.96 -1.20 -7.10
CA PRO A 44 11.36 -0.03 -7.90
C PRO A 44 11.30 -0.28 -9.43
N SER A 45 11.47 -1.53 -9.85
CA SER A 45 11.46 -1.94 -11.27
C SER A 45 10.06 -2.27 -11.83
N MET A 46 9.05 -2.38 -10.95
CA MET A 46 7.66 -2.61 -11.37
C MET A 46 7.12 -1.41 -12.14
N ASP A 47 6.19 -1.67 -13.07
CA ASP A 47 5.39 -0.59 -13.65
C ASP A 47 4.53 0.09 -12.58
N GLU A 48 4.12 1.33 -12.82
CA GLU A 48 3.39 2.11 -11.81
C GLU A 48 2.10 1.43 -11.32
N PRO A 49 1.24 0.83 -12.19
CA PRO A 49 0.06 0.12 -11.72
C PRO A 49 0.39 -1.04 -10.75
N MET A 50 1.38 -1.87 -11.09
CA MET A 50 1.79 -2.99 -10.25
C MET A 50 2.43 -2.48 -8.96
N ARG A 51 3.25 -1.43 -9.03
CA ARG A 51 3.92 -0.84 -7.88
C ARG A 51 2.93 -0.20 -6.90
N ALA A 52 1.93 0.53 -7.38
CA ALA A 52 0.85 1.06 -6.55
C ALA A 52 0.10 -0.07 -5.83
N ARG A 53 -0.22 -1.15 -6.56
CA ARG A 53 -0.90 -2.33 -6.01
C ARG A 53 -0.04 -3.07 -4.96
N TYR A 54 1.26 -3.19 -5.22
CA TYR A 54 2.24 -3.75 -4.28
C TYR A 54 2.23 -2.98 -2.96
N PHE A 55 2.43 -1.66 -3.01
CA PHE A 55 2.47 -0.82 -1.81
C PHE A 55 1.13 -0.79 -1.07
N TYR A 56 0.01 -0.80 -1.81
CA TYR A 56 -1.32 -0.91 -1.21
C TYR A 56 -1.47 -2.20 -0.40
N LEU A 57 -1.15 -3.36 -0.99
CA LEU A 57 -1.26 -4.64 -0.28
C LEU A 57 -0.27 -4.76 0.87
N ARG A 58 0.96 -4.25 0.71
CA ARG A 58 1.97 -4.20 1.77
C ARG A 58 1.45 -3.40 2.96
N GLY A 59 0.93 -2.19 2.72
CA GLY A 59 0.38 -1.34 3.77
C GLY A 59 -0.87 -1.91 4.43
N MET A 60 -1.79 -2.48 3.64
CA MET A 60 -3.00 -3.10 4.18
C MET A 60 -2.69 -4.37 4.98
N ALA A 61 -1.72 -5.18 4.57
CA ALA A 61 -1.27 -6.33 5.36
C ALA A 61 -0.69 -5.89 6.70
N GLU A 62 0.18 -4.86 6.71
CA GLU A 62 0.71 -4.31 7.97
C GLU A 62 -0.38 -3.73 8.87
N TYR A 63 -1.36 -3.03 8.28
CA TYR A 63 -2.50 -2.50 9.01
C TYR A 63 -3.27 -3.62 9.70
N ARG A 64 -3.53 -4.71 8.99
CA ARG A 64 -4.26 -5.89 9.52
C ARG A 64 -3.48 -6.65 10.60
N LEU A 65 -2.15 -6.58 10.56
CA LEU A 65 -1.26 -7.15 11.58
C LEU A 65 -1.03 -6.20 12.78
N GLY A 66 -1.55 -4.96 12.71
CA GLY A 66 -1.42 -3.97 13.78
C GLY A 66 -0.15 -3.12 13.73
N HIS A 67 0.68 -3.28 12.69
CA HIS A 67 1.90 -2.50 12.49
C HIS A 67 1.57 -1.13 11.87
N ARG A 68 1.04 -0.21 12.70
CA ARG A 68 0.44 1.06 12.25
C ARG A 68 1.41 1.98 11.51
N LEU A 69 2.68 2.07 11.93
CA LEU A 69 3.65 2.98 11.32
C LEU A 69 4.05 2.51 9.92
N GLU A 70 4.36 1.22 9.79
CA GLU A 70 4.69 0.56 8.53
C GLU A 70 3.49 0.61 7.58
N ALA A 71 2.28 0.37 8.12
CA ALA A 71 1.04 0.50 7.36
C ALA A 71 0.91 1.90 6.76
N LEU A 72 1.01 2.95 7.58
CA LEU A 72 0.90 4.32 7.10
C LEU A 72 1.96 4.61 6.04
N HIS A 73 3.22 4.26 6.31
CA HIS A 73 4.33 4.47 5.37
C HIS A 73 4.01 3.89 3.97
N TYR A 74 3.66 2.61 3.89
CA TYR A 74 3.40 1.97 2.60
C TYR A 74 2.10 2.46 1.95
N LEU A 75 1.07 2.81 2.73
CA LEU A 75 -0.16 3.38 2.20
C LEU A 75 0.03 4.79 1.64
N GLU A 76 0.88 5.62 2.25
CA GLU A 76 1.28 6.92 1.67
C GLU A 76 1.96 6.73 0.31
N VAL A 77 2.92 5.80 0.22
CA VAL A 77 3.61 5.50 -1.04
C VAL A 77 2.63 4.96 -2.10
N ALA A 78 1.70 4.10 -1.71
CA ALA A 78 0.66 3.61 -2.61
C ALA A 78 -0.22 4.76 -3.14
N HIS A 79 -0.61 5.69 -2.27
CA HIS A 79 -1.41 6.86 -2.63
C HIS A 79 -0.66 7.77 -3.63
N GLU A 80 0.61 8.05 -3.36
CA GLU A 80 1.45 8.88 -4.24
C GLU A 80 1.59 8.27 -5.64
N ILE A 81 1.90 6.97 -5.73
CA ILE A 81 2.10 6.29 -7.03
C ILE A 81 0.77 6.15 -7.78
N ALA A 82 -0.33 5.87 -7.08
CA ALA A 82 -1.64 5.76 -7.71
C ALA A 82 -2.12 7.12 -8.28
N GLY A 83 -1.71 8.23 -7.67
CA GLY A 83 -2.08 9.58 -8.07
C GLY A 83 -3.58 9.84 -8.04
N GLU A 84 -4.02 10.96 -8.60
CA GLU A 84 -5.43 11.38 -8.58
C GLU A 84 -6.38 10.41 -9.30
N ASN A 85 -5.88 9.74 -10.34
CA ASN A 85 -6.65 8.75 -11.09
C ASN A 85 -6.74 7.39 -10.38
N GLY A 86 -5.93 7.18 -9.34
CA GLY A 86 -5.87 5.92 -8.60
C GLY A 86 -5.39 4.73 -9.44
N ARG A 87 -4.37 4.97 -10.28
CA ARG A 87 -3.79 3.98 -11.19
C ARG A 87 -3.38 2.72 -10.42
N GLY A 88 -3.72 1.54 -10.97
CA GLY A 88 -3.37 0.26 -10.38
C GLY A 88 -4.28 -0.22 -9.24
N LEU A 89 -5.24 0.60 -8.80
CA LEU A 89 -6.17 0.26 -7.72
C LEU A 89 -7.62 0.24 -8.23
N ARG A 90 -8.41 -0.73 -7.74
CA ARG A 90 -9.87 -0.73 -7.92
C ARG A 90 -10.51 0.38 -7.10
N GLU A 91 -11.72 0.80 -7.46
CA GLU A 91 -12.45 1.85 -6.73
C GLU A 91 -12.57 1.56 -5.22
N GLU A 92 -13.01 0.35 -4.88
CA GLU A 92 -13.09 -0.11 -3.49
C GLU A 92 -11.73 -0.05 -2.76
N GLN A 93 -10.63 -0.36 -3.45
CA GLN A 93 -9.28 -0.30 -2.88
C GLN A 93 -8.85 1.15 -2.62
N ARG A 94 -9.24 2.09 -3.50
CA ARG A 94 -8.97 3.53 -3.31
C ARG A 94 -9.74 4.09 -2.12
N ASP A 95 -11.01 3.71 -1.99
CA ASP A 95 -11.83 4.12 -0.84
C ASP A 95 -11.26 3.57 0.47
N LEU A 96 -10.87 2.29 0.47
CA LEU A 96 -10.29 1.66 1.65
C LEU A 96 -8.93 2.30 2.00
N LEU A 97 -8.07 2.54 1.00
CA LEU A 97 -6.80 3.24 1.16
C LEU A 97 -7.00 4.61 1.82
N ALA A 98 -7.91 5.43 1.30
CA ALA A 98 -8.18 6.76 1.84
C ALA A 98 -8.67 6.71 3.29
N ARG A 99 -9.60 5.79 3.60
CA ARG A 99 -10.14 5.61 4.96
C ARG A 99 -9.06 5.15 5.94
N THR A 100 -8.26 4.15 5.55
CA THR A 100 -7.22 3.61 6.43
C THR A 100 -6.11 4.63 6.67
N ARG A 101 -5.70 5.41 5.65
CA ARG A 101 -4.76 6.53 5.86
C ARG A 101 -5.29 7.55 6.85
N ALA A 102 -6.53 8.02 6.66
CA ALA A 102 -7.15 8.99 7.56
C ALA A 102 -7.30 8.47 9.01
N GLU A 103 -7.44 7.15 9.20
CA GLU A 103 -7.44 6.53 10.54
C GLU A 103 -6.03 6.45 11.16
N LEU A 104 -5.01 6.23 10.34
CA LEU A 104 -3.63 6.04 10.78
C LEU A 104 -2.87 7.36 10.97
N GLU A 105 -3.25 8.40 10.26
CA GLU A 105 -2.70 9.74 10.42
C GLU A 105 -2.82 10.20 11.87
N PRO A 106 -1.76 10.78 12.47
CA PRO A 106 -1.83 11.32 13.81
C PRO A 106 -2.90 12.41 13.87
N VAL A 107 -3.92 12.21 14.71
CA VAL A 107 -4.84 13.30 15.07
C VAL A 107 -4.03 14.30 15.88
N ASP A 108 -3.71 15.45 15.29
CA ASP A 108 -2.96 16.51 15.97
C ASP A 108 -3.69 16.92 17.26
N PRO A 109 -3.16 16.61 18.47
CA PRO A 109 -3.78 16.99 19.73
C PRO A 109 -3.73 18.51 19.96
N LEU A 110 -2.91 19.25 19.20
CA LEU A 110 -2.79 20.71 19.27
C LEU A 110 -3.80 21.43 18.37
N SER A 111 -4.61 20.71 17.59
CA SER A 111 -5.76 21.27 16.87
C SER A 111 -6.95 21.57 17.79
N HIS A 112 -6.70 21.81 19.09
CA HIS A 112 -7.63 22.47 19.99
C HIS A 112 -7.59 23.98 19.74
N ARG A 113 -8.13 24.41 18.59
CA ARG A 113 -8.48 25.82 18.39
C ARG A 113 -9.51 26.17 19.47
N PRO A 114 -9.20 27.06 20.44
CA PRO A 114 -10.22 27.49 21.39
C PRO A 114 -11.37 28.14 20.62
N PRO A 115 -12.63 27.95 21.05
CA PRO A 115 -13.76 28.64 20.42
C PRO A 115 -13.49 30.14 20.42
N PRO A 116 -13.83 30.87 19.35
CA PRO A 116 -13.62 32.32 19.31
C PRO A 116 -14.29 32.92 20.55
N ALA A 117 -13.52 33.67 21.33
CA ALA A 117 -14.05 34.40 22.47
C ALA A 117 -15.24 35.23 21.99
N ALA A 118 -16.39 35.06 22.64
CA ALA A 118 -17.57 35.87 22.36
C ALA A 118 -17.15 37.34 22.49
N ALA A 119 -17.34 38.10 21.40
CA ALA A 119 -17.13 39.53 21.42
C ALA A 119 -18.30 40.15 22.21
N ASP A 120 -17.97 40.80 23.32
CA ASP A 120 -18.87 41.68 24.07
C ASP A 120 -19.10 43.00 23.32
#